data_AF-A0A357H0I8-F1
#
_entry.id   AF-A0A357H0I8-F1
#
_cell.length_a   1.000
_cell.length_b   1.000
_cell.length_c   1.000
_cell.angle_alpha   90.00
_cell.angle_beta   90.00
_cell.angle_gamma   90.00
#
_symmetry.space_group_name_H-M   'P 1'
#
loop_
_entity.id
_entity.type
_entity.pdbx_description
1 polymer ?
#
loop_
_entity_poly.entity_id
_entity_poly.type
_entity_poly.pdbx_seq_one_letter_code
_entity_poly.pdbx_strand_id
1 'polypeptide(L)' 'IKWFQRLCLPEQDHRKTLATLRQELLHMPGSFAQHGSKQILRFPKNSPQQETFWYAKKKIDKLKDLNDVL' A
#
# COMPACT_ATOMS: atom_id res chain seq x y z
N ILE A 1 -13.47 17.97 -1.03
CA ILE A 1 -13.22 17.24 -2.30
C ILE A 1 -12.51 15.92 -1.99
N LYS A 2 -13.13 14.78 -2.29
CA LYS A 2 -12.62 13.41 -2.00
C LYS A 2 -12.19 12.64 -3.27
N TRP A 3 -11.78 13.35 -4.32
CA TRP A 3 -11.44 12.75 -5.63
C TRP A 3 -10.31 11.73 -5.52
N PHE A 4 -9.27 12.02 -4.72
CA PHE A 4 -8.19 11.07 -4.45
C PHE A 4 -8.70 9.74 -3.90
N GLN A 5 -9.60 9.77 -2.92
CA GLN A 5 -10.16 8.56 -2.31
C GLN A 5 -10.98 7.75 -3.32
N ARG A 6 -11.76 8.42 -4.18
CA ARG A 6 -12.59 7.75 -5.20
C ARG A 6 -11.77 7.15 -6.35
N LEU A 7 -10.68 7.80 -6.74
CA LEU A 7 -9.88 7.39 -7.91
C LEU A 7 -8.75 6.43 -7.56
N CYS A 8 -8.19 6.54 -6.35
CA CYS A 8 -6.95 5.86 -5.99
C CYS A 8 -7.13 4.75 -4.95
N LEU A 9 -8.28 4.66 -4.27
CA LEU A 9 -8.53 3.65 -3.26
C LEU A 9 -9.61 2.65 -3.71
N PRO A 10 -9.58 1.41 -3.20
CA PRO A 10 -10.68 0.47 -3.38
C PRO A 10 -11.96 0.99 -2.73
N GLU A 11 -13.12 0.56 -3.25
CA GLU A 11 -14.44 1.10 -2.90
C GLU A 11 -14.76 1.09 -1.40
N GLN A 12 -14.29 0.04 -0.72
CA GLN A 12 -14.35 -0.14 0.74
C GLN A 12 -13.65 0.98 1.54
N ASP A 13 -12.64 1.64 0.96
CA ASP A 13 -11.87 2.70 1.62
C ASP A 13 -12.27 4.11 1.16
N HIS A 14 -13.25 4.27 0.25
CA HIS A 14 -13.67 5.58 -0.28
C HIS A 14 -14.21 6.54 0.78
N ARG A 15 -14.71 5.99 1.89
CA ARG A 15 -15.23 6.78 3.02
C ARG A 15 -14.15 7.15 4.04
N LYS A 16 -13.02 6.43 4.04
CA LYS A 16 -11.94 6.64 5.00
C LYS A 16 -11.19 7.94 4.70
N THR A 17 -10.77 8.62 5.76
CA THR A 17 -9.91 9.80 5.63
C THR A 17 -8.44 9.39 5.51
N LEU A 18 -7.61 10.27 4.96
CA LEU A 18 -6.16 10.05 4.91
C LEU A 18 -5.57 9.82 6.32
N ALA A 19 -6.08 10.52 7.33
CA ALA A 19 -5.68 10.34 8.71
C ALA A 19 -6.00 8.91 9.21
N THR A 20 -7.21 8.43 8.93
CA THR A 20 -7.65 7.07 9.29
C THR A 20 -6.78 6.01 8.63
N LEU A 21 -6.52 6.14 7.32
CA LEU A 21 -5.67 5.20 6.58
C LEU A 21 -4.24 5.18 7.10
N ARG A 22 -3.69 6.35 7.45
CA ARG A 22 -2.34 6.45 8.02
C ARG A 22 -2.25 5.76 9.39
N GLN A 23 -3.27 5.95 10.22
CA GLN A 23 -3.31 5.35 11.54
C GLN A 23 -3.49 3.82 11.47
N GLU A 24 -4.34 3.32 10.58
CA GLU A 24 -4.47 1.89 10.28
C GLU A 24 -3.14 1.28 9.80
N LEU A 25 -2.41 2.01 8.94
CA LEU A 25 -1.09 1.58 8.46
C LEU A 25 -0.06 1.50 9.60
N LEU A 26 -0.05 2.49 10.49
CA LEU A 26 0.88 2.54 11.63
C LEU A 26 0.59 1.46 12.68
N HIS A 27 -0.67 1.08 12.85
CA HIS A 27 -1.07 -0.01 13.74
C HIS A 27 -0.91 -1.40 13.11
N MET A 28 -0.54 -1.49 11.82
CA MET A 28 -0.35 -2.77 11.18
C MET A 28 0.89 -3.47 11.79
N PRO A 29 0.75 -4.70 12.31
CA PRO A 29 1.86 -5.40 12.93
C PRO A 29 2.90 -5.80 11.88
N GLY A 30 3.89 -4.94 11.67
CA GLY A 30 5.00 -5.20 10.76
C GLY A 30 6.12 -5.94 11.47
N SER A 31 6.57 -7.06 10.89
CA SER A 31 7.79 -7.73 11.34
C SER A 31 8.97 -7.06 10.65
N PHE A 32 9.86 -6.45 11.43
CA PHE A 32 11.12 -5.94 10.88
C PHE A 32 12.02 -7.14 10.54
N ALA A 33 12.25 -7.36 9.26
CA ALA A 33 13.04 -8.50 8.78
C ALA A 33 14.26 -8.01 8.03
N GLN A 34 15.36 -8.73 8.16
CA GLN A 34 16.56 -8.47 7.37
C GLN A 34 16.51 -9.32 6.11
N HIS A 35 16.66 -8.69 4.94
CA HIS A 35 16.83 -9.39 3.67
C HIS A 35 18.17 -8.99 3.06
N GLY A 36 19.19 -9.84 3.24
CA GLY A 36 20.57 -9.51 2.95
C GLY A 36 21.09 -8.42 3.88
N SER A 37 21.67 -7.35 3.32
CA SER A 37 22.14 -6.18 4.10
C SER A 37 21.06 -5.14 4.40
N LYS A 38 19.83 -5.30 3.89
CA LYS A 38 18.76 -4.30 4.03
C LYS A 38 17.73 -4.72 5.07
N GLN A 39 17.38 -3.77 5.93
CA GLN A 39 16.24 -3.88 6.83
C GLN A 39 14.96 -3.58 6.05
N ILE A 40 14.02 -4.53 6.06
CA ILE A 40 12.75 -4.42 5.37
C ILE A 40 11.60 -4.61 6.35
N LEU A 41 10.57 -3.76 6.23
CA LEU A 41 9.33 -3.94 6.95
C LEU A 41 8.51 -5.01 6.23
N ARG A 42 8.37 -6.19 6.82
CA ARG A 42 7.50 -7.25 6.29
C ARG A 42 6.13 -7.14 6.94
N PHE A 43 5.12 -6.96 6.10
CA PHE A 43 3.73 -7.07 6.54
C PHE A 43 3.38 -8.54 6.82
N PRO A 44 2.47 -8.80 7.78
CA PRO A 44 2.14 -10.15 8.18
C PRO A 44 1.38 -10.84 7.05
N LYS A 45 1.70 -12.12 6.82
CA LYS A 45 1.21 -12.90 5.67
C LYS A 45 -0.32 -13.03 5.61
N ASN A 46 -1.02 -12.81 6.72
CA ASN A 46 -2.49 -12.89 6.81
C ASN A 46 -3.14 -11.53 7.09
N SER A 47 -2.48 -10.42 6.72
CA SER A 47 -3.10 -9.10 6.85
C SER A 47 -4.30 -8.99 5.90
N PRO A 48 -5.47 -8.51 6.36
CA PRO A 48 -6.63 -8.32 5.49
C PRO A 48 -6.39 -7.32 4.36
N GLN A 49 -5.32 -6.52 4.45
CA GLN A 49 -4.90 -5.55 3.43
C GLN A 49 -3.88 -6.09 2.42
N GLN A 50 -3.48 -7.37 2.49
CA GLN A 50 -2.44 -7.94 1.63
C GLN A 50 -2.77 -7.79 0.14
N GLU A 51 -4.02 -8.05 -0.25
CA GLU A 51 -4.49 -7.87 -1.62
C GLU A 51 -4.41 -6.41 -2.07
N THR A 52 -4.77 -5.47 -1.20
CA THR A 52 -4.68 -4.03 -1.47
C THR A 52 -3.24 -3.59 -1.72
N PHE A 53 -2.28 -4.10 -0.93
CA PHE A 53 -0.86 -3.81 -1.16
C PHE A 53 -0.33 -4.43 -2.46
N TRP A 54 -0.72 -5.66 -2.78
CA TRP A 54 -0.36 -6.28 -4.05
C TRP A 54 -0.93 -5.52 -5.25
N TYR A 55 -2.19 -5.10 -5.16
CA TYR A 55 -2.83 -4.28 -6.17
C TYR A 55 -2.10 -2.94 -6.36
N ALA A 56 -1.80 -2.24 -5.26
CA ALA A 56 -1.07 -0.99 -5.29
C ALA A 56 0.33 -1.17 -5.88
N LYS A 57 1.09 -2.20 -5.45
CA LYS A 57 2.40 -2.53 -5.98
C LYS A 57 2.36 -2.78 -7.49
N LYS A 58 1.42 -3.60 -7.97
CA LYS A 58 1.24 -3.89 -9.40
C LYS A 58 0.94 -2.63 -10.21
N LYS A 59 0.16 -1.69 -9.67
CA LYS A 59 -0.08 -0.40 -10.33
C LYS A 59 1.16 0.48 -10.36
N ILE A 60 1.93 0.54 -9.27
CA ILE A 60 3.17 1.32 -9.20
C ILE A 60 4.22 0.74 -10.16
N ASP A 61 4.37 -0.58 -10.23
CA ASP A 61 5.31 -1.24 -11.13
C ASP A 61 4.95 -0.93 -12.59
N LYS A 62 3.66 -1.02 -12.96
CA LYS A 62 3.18 -0.60 -14.31
C LYS A 62 3.51 0.86 -14.63
N LEU A 63 3.46 1.76 -13.65
CA LEU A 63 3.78 3.17 -13.85
C LEU A 63 5.29 3.40 -13.97
N LYS A 64 6.11 2.60 -13.29
CA LYS A 64 7.57 2.60 -13.48
C LYS A 64 7.96 2.09 -14.86
N ASP A 65 7.37 0.98 -15.29
CA ASP A 65 7.60 0.42 -16.64
C ASP A 65 7.26 1.45 -17.74
N LEU A 66 6.22 2.27 -17.52
CA LEU A 66 5.86 3.39 -18.41
C LEU A 66 6.88 4.54 -18.41
N ASN A 67 7.53 4.79 -17.26
CA ASN A 67 8.53 5.85 -17.12
C ASN A 67 9.92 5.44 -17.60
N ASP A 68 10.25 4.15 -17.65
CA ASP A 68 11.49 3.62 -18.26
C ASP A 68 11.40 3.56 -19.80
N VAL A 69 10.20 3.70 -20.37
CA VAL A 69 9.94 3.72 -21.83
C VAL A 69 9.90 5.14 -22.40
N LEU A 70 9.79 6.17 -21.54
CA LEU A 70 9.83 7.60 -21.91
C LEU A 70 11.22 8.19 -21.70
#